data_AF-A0A800ABZ5-F1
#
_entry.id   AF-A0A800ABZ5-F1
#
_cell.length_a   1.000
_cell.length_b   1.000
_cell.length_c   1.000
_cell.angle_alpha   90.00
_cell.angle_beta   90.00
_cell.angle_gamma   90.00
#
_symmetry.space_group_name_H-M   'P 1'
#
loop_
_entity.id
_entity.type
_entity.pdbx_description
1 polymer ?
#
loop_
_entity_poly.entity_id
_entity_poly.type
_entity_poly.pdbx_seq_one_letter_code
_entity_poly.pdbx_strand_id
1 'polypeptide(L)'
;MRSYLIRMACLANKKVLGEKALVEVPPVMGGEDFALYSRVEPRIPSTLLWLGAVDPKVYAKAKKEGKNLPTLHSSKFAPLPKETLSTGVTAMTAVVENLLSL
;
A
#
# COMPACT_ATOMS: atom_id res chain seq x y z
N MET A 1 -7.66 -10.96 -14.58
CA MET A 1 -8.24 -11.47 -13.31
C MET A 1 -7.64 -10.66 -12.14
N ARG A 2 -8.44 -9.93 -11.36
CA ARG A 2 -7.93 -9.36 -10.09
C ARG A 2 -7.72 -10.50 -9.09
N SER A 3 -6.50 -10.65 -8.59
CA SER A 3 -6.12 -11.65 -7.57
C SER A 3 -7.13 -11.62 -6.40
N TYR A 4 -7.54 -12.79 -5.92
CA TYR A 4 -8.40 -12.93 -4.74
C TYR A 4 -7.80 -12.23 -3.52
N LEU A 5 -6.47 -12.26 -3.35
CA LEU A 5 -5.78 -11.60 -2.24
C LEU A 5 -5.94 -10.08 -2.26
N ILE A 6 -5.96 -9.45 -3.44
CA ILE A 6 -6.21 -8.01 -3.55
C ILE A 6 -7.62 -7.68 -3.06
N ARG A 7 -8.62 -8.51 -3.41
CA ARG A 7 -10.00 -8.29 -2.94
C ARG A 7 -10.09 -8.44 -1.43
N MET A 8 -9.48 -9.47 -0.86
CA MET A 8 -9.47 -9.70 0.59
C MET A 8 -8.77 -8.56 1.33
N ALA A 9 -7.62 -8.12 0.81
CA ALA A 9 -6.90 -6.98 1.38
C ALA A 9 -7.76 -5.71 1.35
N CYS A 10 -8.43 -5.44 0.22
CA CYS A 10 -9.32 -4.29 0.10
C CYS A 10 -10.51 -4.37 1.06
N LEU A 11 -11.15 -5.54 1.22
CA LEU A 11 -12.28 -5.71 2.13
C LEU A 11 -11.87 -5.47 3.59
N ALA A 12 -10.77 -6.10 4.02
CA ALA A 12 -10.23 -5.93 5.37
C ALA A 12 -9.86 -4.48 5.65
N ASN A 13 -9.12 -3.83 4.75
CA ASN A 13 -8.66 -2.46 4.93
C ASN A 13 -9.79 -1.43 4.85
N LYS A 14 -10.82 -1.64 4.02
CA LYS A 14 -12.01 -0.77 4.01
C LYS A 14 -12.71 -0.76 5.36
N LYS A 15 -12.76 -1.90 6.06
CA LYS A 15 -13.40 -2.01 7.37
C LYS A 15 -12.68 -1.20 8.45
N VAL A 16 -11.34 -1.18 8.44
CA VAL A 16 -10.54 -0.56 9.52
C VAL A 16 -10.04 0.86 9.19
N LEU A 17 -9.84 1.20 7.91
CA LEU A 17 -9.36 2.53 7.46
C LEU A 17 -10.45 3.37 6.78
N GLY A 18 -11.57 2.76 6.40
CA GLY A 18 -12.63 3.40 5.61
C GLY A 18 -12.32 3.45 4.11
N GLU A 19 -13.36 3.62 3.30
CA GLU A 19 -13.26 3.51 1.84
C GLU A 19 -12.35 4.57 1.19
N LYS A 20 -12.32 5.78 1.75
CA LYS A 20 -11.51 6.89 1.23
C LYS A 20 -10.00 6.70 1.39
N ALA A 21 -9.58 5.78 2.28
CA ALA A 21 -8.17 5.48 2.50
C ALA A 21 -7.59 4.56 1.42
N LEU A 22 -8.43 3.89 0.63
CA LEU A 22 -7.99 2.99 -0.44
C LEU A 22 -7.99 3.72 -1.78
N VAL A 23 -6.84 3.69 -2.45
CA VAL A 23 -6.66 4.30 -3.77
C VAL A 23 -6.13 3.24 -4.72
N GLU A 24 -6.80 3.09 -5.87
CA GLU A 24 -6.25 2.29 -6.96
C GLU A 24 -5.15 3.08 -7.68
N VAL A 25 -3.98 2.47 -7.81
CA VAL A 25 -2.83 3.07 -8.48
C VAL A 25 -2.48 2.27 -9.74
N PRO A 26 -2.05 2.93 -10.83
CA PRO A 26 -1.54 2.23 -12.01
C PRO A 26 -0.31 1.37 -11.67
N PRO A 27 -0.06 0.29 -12.42
CA PRO A 27 1.22 -0.41 -12.36
C PRO A 27 2.39 0.54 -12.62
N VAL A 28 3.50 0.31 -11.92
CA VAL A 28 4.75 1.06 -12.09
C VAL A 28 5.87 0.13 -12.51
N MET A 29 6.89 0.67 -13.19
CA MET A 29 8.10 -0.07 -13.62
C MET A 29 9.10 -0.30 -12.47
N GLY A 30 8.64 -0.26 -11.21
CA GLY A 30 9.47 -0.55 -10.04
C GLY A 30 9.83 -2.04 -10.00
N GLY A 31 11.11 -2.34 -9.78
CA GLY A 31 11.58 -3.71 -9.56
C GLY A 31 11.54 -4.03 -8.07
N GLU A 32 10.86 -5.13 -7.71
CA GLU A 32 10.75 -5.62 -6.34
C GLU A 32 10.94 -7.15 -6.34
N ASP A 33 11.88 -7.65 -5.53
CA ASP A 33 12.21 -9.07 -5.51
C ASP A 33 11.16 -9.91 -4.76
N PHE A 34 10.23 -9.27 -4.02
CA PHE A 34 9.07 -9.89 -3.39
C PHE A 34 8.26 -10.80 -4.33
N ALA A 35 8.24 -10.48 -5.63
CA ALA A 35 7.56 -11.32 -6.62
C ALA A 35 8.12 -12.76 -6.67
N LEU A 36 9.38 -12.97 -6.27
CA LEU A 36 9.99 -14.31 -6.20
C LEU A 36 9.21 -15.25 -5.28
N TYR A 37 8.65 -14.78 -4.17
CA TYR A 37 7.85 -15.60 -3.25
C TYR A 37 6.62 -16.27 -3.92
N SER A 38 6.12 -15.70 -5.03
CA SER A 38 5.01 -16.27 -5.81
C SER A 38 5.43 -17.03 -7.07
N ARG A 39 6.71 -16.96 -7.44
CA ARG A 39 7.24 -17.48 -8.71
C ARG A 39 8.07 -18.74 -8.55
N VAL A 40 8.59 -19.01 -7.36
CA VAL A 40 9.34 -20.23 -7.03
C VAL A 40 8.42 -21.28 -6.44
N GLU A 41 8.78 -22.57 -6.55
CA GLU A 41 8.01 -23.65 -5.96
C GLU A 41 8.28 -23.77 -4.45
N PRO A 42 7.25 -23.98 -3.61
CA PRO A 42 5.82 -24.01 -3.97
C PRO A 42 5.30 -22.60 -4.32
N ARG A 43 4.52 -22.47 -5.39
CA ARG A 43 3.94 -21.17 -5.77
C ARG A 43 2.84 -20.75 -4.81
N ILE A 44 3.17 -19.81 -3.93
CA ILE A 44 2.21 -19.24 -2.97
C ILE A 44 1.63 -17.94 -3.55
N PRO A 45 0.29 -17.80 -3.64
CA PRO A 45 -0.30 -16.52 -4.01
C PRO A 45 0.18 -15.41 -3.07
N SER A 46 0.65 -14.30 -3.64
CA SER A 46 1.13 -13.14 -2.88
C SER A 46 0.47 -11.86 -3.35
N THR A 47 0.49 -10.83 -2.50
CA THR A 47 0.06 -9.48 -2.85
C THR A 47 0.95 -8.48 -2.14
N LEU A 48 1.27 -7.38 -2.82
CA LEU A 48 2.02 -6.24 -2.30
C LEU A 48 1.10 -5.02 -2.33
N LEU A 49 1.12 -4.23 -1.26
CA LEU A 49 0.29 -3.03 -1.12
C LEU A 49 1.18 -1.79 -1.08
N TRP A 50 0.73 -0.71 -1.72
CA TRP A 50 1.33 0.61 -1.54
C TRP A 50 0.79 1.25 -0.25
N LEU A 51 1.69 1.77 0.58
CA LEU A 51 1.35 2.54 1.77
C LEU A 51 1.63 4.02 1.53
N GLY A 52 0.61 4.87 1.73
CA GLY A 52 0.78 6.32 1.68
C GLY A 52 1.64 6.82 2.85
N ALA A 53 2.65 7.62 2.55
CA ALA A 53 3.60 8.14 3.55
C ALA A 53 3.67 9.68 3.60
N VAL A 54 3.31 10.35 2.51
CA VAL A 54 3.44 11.81 2.37
C VAL A 54 2.38 12.53 3.20
N ASP A 55 2.76 13.64 3.84
CA ASP A 55 1.82 14.52 4.53
C ASP A 55 0.64 14.90 3.61
N PRO A 56 -0.62 14.65 4.01
CA PRO A 56 -1.80 14.95 3.21
C PRO A 56 -1.89 16.41 2.74
N LYS A 57 -1.41 17.38 3.54
CA LYS A 57 -1.39 18.80 3.18
C LYS A 57 -0.36 19.07 2.08
N VAL A 58 0.81 18.45 2.18
CA VAL A 58 1.87 18.55 1.16
C VAL A 58 1.42 17.88 -0.14
N TYR A 59 0.82 16.70 -0.04
CA TYR A 59 0.25 15.99 -1.19
C TYR A 59 -0.83 16.82 -1.90
N ALA A 60 -1.80 17.35 -1.15
CA ALA A 60 -2.87 18.17 -1.69
C ALA A 60 -2.34 19.45 -2.37
N LYS A 61 -1.36 20.12 -1.77
CA LYS A 61 -0.71 21.30 -2.35
C LYS A 61 0.02 20.95 -3.65
N ALA A 62 0.85 19.90 -3.64
CA ALA A 62 1.60 19.47 -4.82
C ALA A 62 0.66 19.10 -5.98
N LYS A 63 -0.44 18.39 -5.68
CA LYS A 63 -1.47 18.04 -6.67
C LYS A 63 -2.16 19.27 -7.26
N LYS A 64 -2.53 20.26 -6.43
CA LYS A 64 -3.14 21.52 -6.88
C LYS A 64 -2.19 22.34 -7.76
N GLU A 65 -0.90 22.32 -7.44
CA GLU A 65 0.14 23.09 -8.14
C GLU A 65 0.76 22.34 -9.33
N GLY A 66 0.36 21.08 -9.60
CA GLY A 66 0.96 20.25 -10.64
C GLY A 66 2.44 19.92 -10.41
N LYS A 67 2.90 19.92 -9.16
CA LYS A 67 4.30 19.66 -8.78
C LYS A 67 4.53 18.19 -8.45
N ASN A 68 5.69 17.70 -8.82
CA ASN A 68 6.15 16.36 -8.43
C ASN A 68 6.57 16.35 -6.95
N LEU A 69 6.24 15.26 -6.27
CA LEU A 69 6.71 14.97 -4.91
C LEU A 69 8.07 14.25 -4.96
N PRO A 70 8.90 14.35 -3.90
CA PRO A 70 10.08 13.51 -3.78
C PRO A 70 9.74 12.02 -3.87
N THR A 71 10.49 11.27 -4.67
CA THR A 71 10.30 9.83 -4.87
C THR A 71 11.10 9.02 -3.85
N LEU A 72 10.86 7.70 -3.81
CA LEU A 72 11.80 6.77 -3.20
C LEU A 72 13.22 7.02 -3.76
N HIS A 73 14.24 6.83 -2.91
CA HIS A 73 15.65 7.17 -3.11
C HIS A 73 16.00 8.67 -3.14
N SER A 74 15.05 9.58 -2.97
CA SER A 74 15.36 11.00 -2.75
C SER A 74 15.77 11.25 -1.31
N SER A 75 16.81 12.05 -1.07
CA SER A 75 17.15 12.58 0.26
C SER A 75 16.06 13.48 0.87
N LYS A 76 15.08 13.87 0.05
CA LYS A 76 13.92 14.70 0.46
C LYS A 76 12.66 13.87 0.72
N PHE A 77 12.71 12.54 0.56
CA PHE A 77 11.58 11.69 0.89
C PHE A 77 11.38 11.69 2.42
N ALA A 78 10.24 12.22 2.86
CA ALA A 78 9.94 12.47 4.26
C ALA A 78 8.56 11.93 4.63
N PRO A 79 8.45 10.64 5.01
CA PRO A 79 7.24 10.07 5.58
C PRO A 79 6.78 10.82 6.84
N LEU A 80 5.48 10.88 7.09
CA LEU A 80 4.93 11.20 8.41
C LEU A 80 5.01 9.95 9.31
N PRO A 81 5.95 9.86 10.28
CA PRO A 81 6.28 8.57 10.89
C PRO A 81 5.11 7.95 11.66
N LYS A 82 4.39 8.75 12.47
CA LYS A 82 3.30 8.26 13.31
C LYS A 82 2.15 7.71 12.47
N GLU A 83 1.70 8.49 11.48
CA GLU A 83 0.59 8.14 10.60
C GLU A 83 0.95 6.98 9.68
N THR A 84 2.16 6.99 9.12
CA THR A 84 2.64 5.90 8.23
C THR A 84 2.72 4.59 9.00
N LEU A 85 3.34 4.58 10.18
CA LEU A 85 3.47 3.36 11.00
C LEU A 85 2.11 2.85 11.48
N SER A 86 1.28 3.72 12.07
CA SER A 86 -0.04 3.30 12.56
C SER A 86 -0.94 2.77 11.45
N THR A 87 -0.94 3.42 10.28
CA THR A 87 -1.72 2.97 9.11
C THR A 87 -1.19 1.64 8.58
N GLY A 88 0.13 1.51 8.42
CA GLY A 88 0.76 0.29 7.92
C GLY A 88 0.52 -0.93 8.83
N VAL A 89 0.68 -0.76 10.14
CA VAL A 89 0.41 -1.81 11.13
C VAL A 89 -1.07 -2.19 11.11
N THR A 90 -1.98 -1.21 11.17
CA THR A 90 -3.43 -1.45 11.14
C THR A 90 -3.84 -2.20 9.88
N ALA A 91 -3.33 -1.78 8.71
CA ALA A 91 -3.63 -2.42 7.44
C ALA A 91 -3.12 -3.87 7.40
N MET A 92 -1.85 -4.09 7.72
CA MET A 92 -1.26 -5.44 7.70
C MET A 92 -1.95 -6.39 8.67
N THR A 93 -2.22 -5.94 9.89
CA THR A 93 -2.94 -6.74 10.90
C THR A 93 -4.33 -7.13 10.41
N ALA A 94 -5.12 -6.18 9.90
CA ALA A 94 -6.46 -6.47 9.41
C ALA A 94 -6.46 -7.48 8.24
N VAL A 95 -5.50 -7.38 7.33
CA VAL A 95 -5.36 -8.34 6.23
C VAL A 95 -5.05 -9.74 6.76
N VAL A 96 -4.12 -9.87 7.71
CA VAL A 96 -3.75 -11.17 8.28
C VAL A 96 -4.89 -11.77 9.09
N GLU A 97 -5.55 -10.98 9.96
CA GLU A 97 -6.72 -11.43 10.72
C GLU A 97 -7.82 -11.96 9.79
N ASN A 98 -8.10 -11.23 8.71
CA ASN A 98 -9.09 -11.63 7.72
C ASN A 98 -8.69 -12.89 6.94
N LEU A 99 -7.39 -13.15 6.73
CA LEU A 99 -6.92 -14.39 6.09
C LEU A 99 -6.96 -15.60 7.04
N LEU A 100 -6.73 -15.38 8.34
CA LEU A 100 -6.73 -16.44 9.36
C LEU A 100 -8.12 -16.77 9.91
N SER A 101 -9.10 -15.88 9.70
CA SER A 101 -10.49 -16.08 10.13
C SER A 101 -11.35 -16.78 9.07
N LEU A 102 -10.75 -17.20 7.95
CA LEU A 102 -11.36 -18.06 6.95
C LEU A 102 -11.28 -19.53 7.36
#